data_AF-A0A8H8S367-F1
#
_entry.id   AF-A0A8H8S367-F1
#
_cell.length_a   1.000
_cell.length_b   1.000
_cell.length_c   1.000
_cell.angle_alpha   90.00
_cell.angle_beta   90.00
_cell.angle_gamma   90.00
#
_symmetry.space_group_name_H-M   'P 1'
#
loop_
_entity.id
_entity.type
_entity.pdbx_description
1 polymer ?
#
loop_
_entity_poly.entity_id
_entity_poly.type
_entity_poly.pdbx_seq_one_letter_code
_entity_poly.pdbx_strand_id
1 'polypeptide(L)'
;MWQRPTSYDDYDPFTSPVQGDISSTTYKWESRVGRSSRFSDWIASSCNWHHSAVSRLDFLSGVTTDGKILYSLRTRLRADASEATPGSTEIYNTTAVPHAAFQPPESGPYRIPDIIDTFHSYKFRDTCNISSLDLHAPFGPLCHDRASMLSAMSSGGRIGHDAPYMPRGCDMRWFTSEEVCEILGRFDRVLLVGDSMLRHLIGSINILIRRDLGHGAVTDWNFSTQESKECFCNEQFDVRACSVQGIYKTADVFANDPDSLSCTNPINVMSMLTCLEYHDVTDTYAVEQILRFPIPTEELIRLKASIGTEHDKPKAVIFGHGLWSNLDLQKTVNWLDAVLEAIKPQFPTPRHSLFVTPNAAGKEKPDEWLVAQGNKALMLFEEAVSIEAAKRGVEHLGTWNMSIQSNTYDGVHLDMRGNLVKAMMVMNWLNLIEN
;
A
#
# COMPACT_ATOMS: atom_id res chain seq x y z
N MET A 1 -34.65 -19.51 -14.93
CA MET A 1 -34.53 -19.14 -16.36
C MET A 1 -34.60 -17.62 -16.41
N TRP A 2 -33.46 -16.96 -16.28
CA TRP A 2 -33.35 -15.49 -16.29
C TRP A 2 -32.36 -15.13 -17.40
N GLN A 3 -32.86 -14.45 -18.43
CA GLN A 3 -32.07 -13.95 -19.56
C GLN A 3 -31.25 -12.74 -19.11
N ARG A 4 -29.94 -12.76 -19.38
CA ARG A 4 -29.06 -11.59 -19.27
C ARG A 4 -29.34 -10.63 -20.43
N PRO A 5 -29.34 -9.30 -20.22
CA PRO A 5 -29.26 -8.34 -21.30
C PRO A 5 -27.88 -8.42 -21.97
N THR A 6 -27.88 -8.43 -23.30
CA THR A 6 -26.68 -8.41 -24.16
C THR A 6 -26.10 -7.01 -24.28
N SER A 7 -24.79 -6.92 -23.97
CA SER A 7 -23.71 -6.12 -24.57
C SER A 7 -24.01 -4.75 -25.17
N TYR A 8 -23.25 -3.74 -24.71
CA TYR A 8 -22.67 -2.71 -25.57
C TYR A 8 -21.25 -2.35 -25.07
N ASP A 9 -20.31 -2.39 -26.01
CA ASP A 9 -18.93 -1.89 -26.05
C ASP A 9 -17.79 -2.67 -25.35
N ASP A 10 -17.33 -3.71 -26.07
CA ASP A 10 -15.99 -4.31 -26.04
C ASP A 10 -14.97 -3.34 -26.66
N TYR A 11 -14.28 -2.55 -25.84
CA TYR A 11 -12.91 -2.07 -26.11
C TYR A 11 -12.25 -1.83 -24.75
N ASP A 12 -11.67 -2.90 -24.20
CA ASP A 12 -10.80 -2.84 -23.04
C ASP A 12 -9.34 -2.70 -23.53
N PRO A 13 -8.67 -1.55 -23.34
CA PRO A 13 -7.26 -1.39 -23.72
C PRO A 13 -6.29 -2.16 -22.80
N PHE A 14 -6.77 -2.86 -21.77
CA PHE A 14 -5.95 -3.55 -20.77
C PHE A 14 -5.77 -5.06 -21.02
N THR A 15 -6.32 -5.65 -22.09
CA THR A 15 -6.29 -7.12 -22.28
C THR A 15 -5.86 -7.67 -23.65
N SER A 16 -5.38 -6.87 -24.61
CA SER A 16 -4.97 -7.42 -25.94
C SER A 16 -3.53 -7.11 -26.34
N PRO A 17 -2.73 -8.11 -26.79
CA PRO A 17 -1.44 -7.85 -27.41
C PRO A 17 -1.62 -7.32 -28.83
N VAL A 18 -0.76 -6.38 -29.23
CA VAL A 18 -0.63 -5.89 -30.61
C VAL A 18 -0.37 -7.07 -31.54
N GLN A 19 -1.36 -7.41 -32.38
CA GLN A 19 -1.17 -8.30 -33.53
C GLN A 19 -1.05 -7.46 -34.81
N GLY A 20 -0.01 -7.78 -35.59
CA GLY A 20 0.39 -7.08 -36.80
C GLY A 20 -0.58 -7.26 -37.98
N ASP A 21 -0.39 -6.35 -38.94
CA ASP A 21 -1.06 -6.20 -40.23
C ASP A 21 -1.63 -7.48 -40.85
N ILE A 22 -2.96 -7.51 -41.00
CA ILE A 22 -3.62 -8.08 -42.19
C ILE A 22 -4.78 -7.17 -42.58
N SER A 23 -4.79 -6.83 -43.87
CA SER A 23 -5.71 -5.92 -44.55
C SER A 23 -7.15 -6.44 -44.65
N SER A 24 -8.05 -5.49 -44.96
CA SER A 24 -9.34 -5.66 -45.66
C SER A 24 -10.59 -6.00 -44.84
N THR A 25 -11.41 -5.00 -44.49
CA THR A 25 -12.58 -4.57 -45.32
C THR A 25 -13.41 -3.48 -44.64
N THR A 26 -13.76 -2.53 -45.49
CA THR A 26 -14.78 -1.47 -45.44
C THR A 26 -16.04 -1.76 -44.61
N TYR A 27 -16.31 -0.94 -43.58
CA TYR A 27 -17.68 -0.57 -43.19
C TYR A 27 -17.76 0.90 -42.78
N LYS A 28 -18.60 1.65 -43.51
CA LYS A 28 -19.07 3.00 -43.21
C LYS A 28 -20.07 2.93 -42.05
N TRP A 29 -19.92 3.81 -41.07
CA TRP A 29 -21.06 4.31 -40.29
C TRP A 29 -20.94 5.82 -40.06
N GLU A 30 -22.10 6.45 -40.24
CA GLU A 30 -22.36 7.87 -40.32
C GLU A 30 -22.32 8.56 -38.94
N SER A 31 -21.72 9.75 -38.95
CA SER A 31 -22.04 10.93 -38.16
C SER A 31 -22.94 10.77 -36.92
N ARG A 32 -22.35 11.01 -35.74
CA ARG A 32 -23.06 11.66 -34.62
C ARG A 32 -22.33 12.90 -34.13
N VAL A 33 -23.03 14.01 -34.39
CA VAL A 33 -23.10 15.30 -33.70
C VAL A 33 -22.23 15.43 -32.45
N GLY A 34 -21.22 16.28 -32.57
CA GLY A 34 -20.40 16.74 -31.46
C GLY A 34 -21.21 17.52 -30.42
N ARG A 35 -20.87 17.30 -29.15
CA ARG A 35 -21.27 18.17 -28.06
C ARG A 35 -20.11 19.11 -27.75
N SER A 36 -20.34 20.40 -27.94
CA SER A 36 -19.40 21.44 -27.53
C SER A 36 -19.38 21.54 -26.01
N SER A 37 -18.25 21.28 -25.35
CA SER A 37 -17.98 21.88 -24.04
C SER A 37 -17.28 23.23 -24.27
N ARG A 38 -18.07 24.30 -24.18
CA ARG A 38 -17.54 25.62 -23.86
C ARG A 38 -17.17 25.58 -22.39
N PHE A 39 -15.88 25.45 -22.09
CA PHE A 39 -15.21 26.06 -20.95
C PHE A 39 -13.71 26.04 -21.26
N SER A 40 -13.31 26.99 -22.11
CA SER A 40 -11.97 27.55 -22.08
C SER A 40 -11.91 28.50 -20.90
N ASP A 41 -11.13 28.17 -19.88
CA ASP A 41 -10.03 29.03 -19.40
C ASP A 41 -9.52 28.55 -18.03
N TRP A 42 -8.19 28.42 -17.96
CA TRP A 42 -7.36 28.49 -16.76
C TRP A 42 -7.35 27.30 -15.78
N ILE A 43 -6.58 26.25 -16.11
CA ILE A 43 -5.58 25.65 -15.20
C ILE A 43 -4.36 25.23 -16.04
N ALA A 44 -3.27 26.00 -15.94
CA ALA A 44 -1.96 25.58 -16.41
C ALA A 44 -1.20 24.97 -15.23
N SER A 45 -1.13 23.64 -15.15
CA SER A 45 -0.21 22.95 -14.23
C SER A 45 1.04 22.54 -15.00
N SER A 46 2.07 23.38 -14.92
CA SER A 46 3.36 23.17 -15.55
C SER A 46 4.20 22.16 -14.75
N CYS A 47 4.43 20.97 -15.29
CA CYS A 47 5.62 20.17 -14.98
C CYS A 47 6.82 20.80 -15.68
N ASN A 48 7.38 21.88 -15.13
CA ASN A 48 8.67 22.42 -15.54
C ASN A 48 9.35 23.10 -14.34
N TRP A 49 10.43 22.49 -13.84
CA TRP A 49 11.30 23.11 -12.86
C TRP A 49 12.67 23.38 -13.49
N HIS A 50 12.97 24.67 -13.68
CA HIS A 50 14.29 25.15 -14.05
C HIS A 50 15.19 25.31 -12.82
N HIS A 51 16.42 24.82 -12.96
CA HIS A 51 17.56 25.20 -12.14
C HIS A 51 17.76 26.73 -12.12
N SER A 52 18.04 27.29 -10.94
CA SER A 52 18.94 28.44 -10.80
C SER A 52 19.55 28.49 -9.41
N ALA A 53 20.87 28.58 -9.39
CA ALA A 53 21.71 28.74 -8.21
C ALA A 53 21.99 30.23 -7.94
N VAL A 54 22.53 30.46 -6.73
CA VAL A 54 23.32 31.62 -6.26
C VAL A 54 22.54 32.89 -5.87
N SER A 55 22.47 33.17 -4.56
CA SER A 55 23.34 34.18 -3.91
C SER A 55 22.99 34.38 -2.44
N ARG A 56 24.03 34.35 -1.61
CA ARG A 56 24.06 34.87 -0.24
C ARG A 56 23.70 36.35 -0.21
N LEU A 57 22.96 36.79 0.80
CA LEU A 57 23.05 38.13 1.36
C LEU A 57 22.67 38.06 2.84
N ASP A 58 23.67 38.36 3.66
CA ASP A 58 23.56 38.59 5.10
C ASP A 58 22.64 39.77 5.40
N PHE A 59 21.78 39.64 6.42
CA PHE A 59 21.29 40.81 7.15
C PHE A 59 21.16 40.51 8.64
N LEU A 60 22.04 41.18 9.40
CA LEU A 60 22.02 41.31 10.85
C LEU A 60 20.92 42.29 11.29
N SER A 61 20.13 41.89 12.28
CA SER A 61 19.64 42.71 13.42
C SER A 61 18.68 41.81 14.22
N GLY A 62 18.74 41.64 15.54
CA GLY A 62 19.29 42.48 16.58
C GLY A 62 18.17 43.21 17.31
N VAL A 63 17.35 42.51 18.13
CA VAL A 63 16.57 43.13 19.22
C VAL A 63 16.44 42.15 20.38
N THR A 64 16.99 42.57 21.51
CA THR A 64 16.87 42.05 22.87
C THR A 64 15.51 42.40 23.48
N THR A 65 14.97 41.58 24.38
CA THR A 65 14.55 42.05 25.73
C THR A 65 14.13 40.90 26.64
N ASP A 66 14.69 40.96 27.85
CA ASP A 66 14.38 40.18 29.04
C ASP A 66 12.94 40.40 29.54
N GLY A 67 12.40 39.38 30.21
CA GLY A 67 11.15 39.48 30.95
C GLY A 67 10.97 38.39 31.99
N LYS A 68 11.72 38.46 33.10
CA LYS A 68 11.47 37.71 34.34
C LYS A 68 10.20 38.24 35.01
N ILE A 69 9.27 37.37 35.40
CA ILE A 69 8.35 37.61 36.53
C ILE A 69 8.30 36.36 37.41
N LEU A 70 8.38 36.61 38.71
CA LEU A 70 8.55 35.68 39.82
C LEU A 70 7.36 35.86 40.78
N TYR A 71 7.18 34.87 41.64
CA TYR A 71 6.22 34.75 42.76
C TYR A 71 4.78 34.35 42.41
N SER A 72 4.01 33.67 43.25
CA SER A 72 4.18 32.66 44.30
C SER A 72 2.76 32.48 44.87
N LEU A 73 2.32 31.28 45.23
CA LEU A 73 1.52 31.10 46.45
C LEU A 73 1.39 29.61 46.81
N ARG A 74 1.94 29.31 47.99
CA ARG A 74 1.70 28.11 48.80
C ARG A 74 0.35 28.23 49.49
N THR A 75 -0.37 27.11 49.62
CA THR A 75 -0.85 26.50 50.89
C THR A 75 -1.57 25.20 50.54
N ARG A 76 -1.05 24.02 50.87
CA ARG A 76 -1.19 23.27 52.14
C ARG A 76 -2.64 23.05 52.59
N LEU A 77 -3.13 21.83 52.39
CA LEU A 77 -3.96 21.10 53.36
C LEU A 77 -3.47 19.63 53.44
N ARG A 78 -2.95 19.26 54.62
CA ARG A 78 -2.92 17.92 55.24
C ARG A 78 -4.38 17.52 55.55
N ALA A 79 -4.82 16.30 55.83
CA ALA A 79 -4.25 15.04 56.34
C ALA A 79 -5.28 13.91 55.96
N ASP A 80 -4.87 12.71 55.57
CA ASP A 80 -4.63 11.49 56.38
C ASP A 80 -5.81 10.48 56.37
N ALA A 81 -5.40 9.22 56.14
CA ALA A 81 -6.05 7.92 56.41
C ALA A 81 -7.33 7.56 55.63
N SER A 82 -7.62 6.30 55.23
CA SER A 82 -7.10 5.00 55.65
C SER A 82 -7.18 3.95 54.52
N GLU A 83 -6.40 2.89 54.70
CA GLU A 83 -6.34 1.63 53.95
C GLU A 83 -7.70 1.01 53.55
N ALA A 84 -7.77 0.52 52.30
CA ALA A 84 -8.44 -0.73 51.92
C ALA A 84 -8.00 -1.13 50.49
N THR A 85 -7.22 -2.20 50.38
CA THR A 85 -6.96 -2.98 49.15
C THR A 85 -7.71 -4.32 49.25
N PRO A 86 -7.89 -5.11 48.19
CA PRO A 86 -8.54 -4.78 46.91
C PRO A 86 -9.63 -5.83 46.57
N GLY A 87 -10.79 -5.38 46.08
CA GLY A 87 -11.70 -6.26 45.34
C GLY A 87 -11.25 -6.30 43.88
N SER A 88 -10.35 -7.22 43.53
CA SER A 88 -10.01 -7.51 42.14
C SER A 88 -11.22 -8.11 41.44
N THR A 89 -12.02 -7.29 40.78
CA THR A 89 -12.90 -7.74 39.70
C THR A 89 -12.01 -8.31 38.62
N GLU A 90 -11.88 -9.64 38.58
CA GLU A 90 -11.38 -10.40 37.45
C GLU A 90 -12.27 -10.10 36.22
N ILE A 91 -11.90 -9.07 35.47
CA ILE A 91 -12.29 -8.90 34.07
C ILE A 91 -11.17 -9.51 33.22
N TYR A 92 -10.83 -10.76 33.50
CA TYR A 92 -9.95 -11.57 32.65
C TYR A 92 -10.58 -12.93 32.49
N ASN A 93 -11.65 -12.98 31.71
CA ASN A 93 -12.08 -14.21 31.07
C ASN A 93 -13.04 -13.83 29.96
N THR A 94 -12.54 -13.74 28.73
CA THR A 94 -12.77 -14.78 27.72
C THR A 94 -12.21 -14.24 26.40
N THR A 95 -10.97 -14.62 26.03
CA THR A 95 -10.34 -14.32 24.73
C THR A 95 -10.89 -15.22 23.62
N ALA A 96 -12.19 -15.56 23.67
CA ALA A 96 -12.81 -16.34 22.62
C ALA A 96 -13.19 -15.40 21.49
N VAL A 97 -12.39 -15.38 20.42
CA VAL A 97 -12.88 -14.89 19.13
C VAL A 97 -13.98 -15.88 18.72
N PRO A 98 -15.28 -15.51 18.68
CA PRO A 98 -16.38 -16.47 18.60
C PRO A 98 -16.39 -17.36 17.35
N HIS A 99 -15.49 -17.11 16.39
CA HIS A 99 -15.45 -17.77 15.08
C HIS A 99 -14.04 -18.20 14.62
N ALA A 100 -13.02 -18.15 15.47
CA ALA A 100 -11.71 -18.69 15.11
C ALA A 100 -11.73 -20.22 15.23
N ALA A 101 -11.42 -20.92 14.14
CA ALA A 101 -11.35 -22.39 14.09
C ALA A 101 -10.35 -22.98 15.11
N PHE A 102 -9.38 -22.18 15.54
CA PHE A 102 -8.43 -22.47 16.61
C PHE A 102 -8.35 -21.28 17.56
N GLN A 103 -8.39 -21.55 18.86
CA GLN A 103 -8.20 -20.51 19.87
C GLN A 103 -6.70 -20.17 19.98
N PRO A 104 -6.34 -18.87 20.15
CA PRO A 104 -4.96 -18.47 20.37
C PRO A 104 -4.39 -19.18 21.60
N PRO A 105 -3.23 -19.86 21.50
CA PRO A 105 -2.73 -20.71 22.57
C PRO A 105 -2.14 -19.94 23.77
N GLU A 106 -1.95 -18.62 23.70
CA GLU A 106 -1.24 -17.87 24.75
C GLU A 106 -1.94 -16.57 25.17
N SER A 107 -2.21 -16.43 26.47
CA SER A 107 -2.78 -15.26 27.15
C SER A 107 -1.68 -14.35 27.72
N GLY A 108 -0.68 -13.98 26.91
CA GLY A 108 0.39 -13.07 27.32
C GLY A 108 -0.04 -11.59 27.27
N PRO A 109 0.36 -10.74 28.25
CA PRO A 109 -0.02 -9.32 28.30
C PRO A 109 0.53 -8.48 27.12
N TYR A 110 1.58 -8.94 26.45
CA TYR A 110 2.15 -8.27 25.27
C TYR A 110 1.24 -8.32 24.03
N ARG A 111 0.23 -9.21 24.02
CA ARG A 111 -0.71 -9.40 22.90
C ARG A 111 -2.02 -8.62 23.04
N ILE A 112 -2.21 -7.87 24.13
CA ILE A 112 -3.43 -7.11 24.37
C ILE A 112 -3.80 -6.17 23.21
N PRO A 113 -2.85 -5.44 22.58
CA PRO A 113 -3.19 -4.61 21.42
C PRO A 113 -3.74 -5.40 20.23
N ASP A 114 -3.23 -6.62 20.01
CA ASP A 114 -3.58 -7.43 18.83
C ASP A 114 -4.99 -8.05 18.94
N ILE A 115 -5.55 -8.15 20.15
CA ILE A 115 -6.91 -8.66 20.42
C ILE A 115 -7.96 -7.56 20.51
N ILE A 116 -7.57 -6.30 20.32
CA ILE A 116 -8.47 -5.15 20.30
C ILE A 116 -8.70 -4.73 18.84
N ASP A 117 -9.92 -4.28 18.53
CA ASP A 117 -10.22 -3.68 17.24
C ASP A 117 -9.46 -2.36 17.09
N THR A 118 -8.30 -2.38 16.43
CA THR A 118 -7.49 -1.18 16.20
C THR A 118 -8.17 -0.19 15.28
N PHE A 119 -9.20 -0.62 14.56
CA PHE A 119 -10.01 0.24 13.68
C PHE A 119 -11.18 0.89 14.40
N HIS A 120 -11.38 0.65 15.71
CA HIS A 120 -12.49 1.23 16.46
C HIS A 120 -12.56 2.77 16.36
N SER A 121 -11.42 3.46 16.31
CA SER A 121 -11.35 4.93 16.11
C SER A 121 -11.21 5.36 14.63
N TYR A 122 -11.26 4.39 13.72
CA TYR A 122 -11.58 4.48 12.30
C TYR A 122 -12.60 5.54 11.88
N LYS A 123 -12.24 6.56 11.07
CA LYS A 123 -13.28 7.22 10.24
C LYS A 123 -13.96 6.17 9.36
N PHE A 124 -15.28 6.28 9.25
CA PHE A 124 -16.14 5.40 8.45
C PHE A 124 -16.08 3.91 8.78
N ARG A 125 -15.56 3.52 9.96
CA ARG A 125 -15.49 2.11 10.37
C ARG A 125 -16.85 1.42 10.35
N ASP A 126 -17.89 2.08 10.87
CA ASP A 126 -19.24 1.50 10.90
C ASP A 126 -19.88 1.41 9.51
N THR A 127 -19.51 2.32 8.60
CA THR A 127 -20.03 2.34 7.24
C THR A 127 -19.36 1.28 6.36
N CYS A 128 -18.02 1.16 6.44
CA CYS A 128 -17.28 0.15 5.68
C CYS A 128 -17.37 -1.25 6.32
N ASN A 129 -17.78 -1.33 7.60
CA ASN A 129 -17.99 -2.56 8.35
C ASN A 129 -16.79 -3.52 8.30
N ILE A 130 -15.61 -3.00 8.67
CA ILE A 130 -14.36 -3.77 8.77
C ILE A 130 -13.77 -3.60 10.17
N SER A 131 -13.51 -4.71 10.84
CA SER A 131 -12.73 -4.75 12.09
C SER A 131 -11.34 -5.30 11.82
N SER A 132 -10.31 -4.86 12.56
CA SER A 132 -8.99 -5.50 12.47
C SER A 132 -9.03 -6.97 12.87
N LEU A 133 -9.94 -7.34 13.78
CA LEU A 133 -10.14 -8.70 14.25
C LEU A 133 -10.74 -9.63 13.18
N ASP A 134 -11.37 -9.06 12.14
CA ASP A 134 -11.83 -9.82 10.98
C ASP A 134 -10.69 -10.09 9.98
N LEU A 135 -9.60 -9.34 10.08
CA LEU A 135 -8.50 -9.40 9.11
C LEU A 135 -7.39 -10.36 9.55
N HIS A 136 -7.14 -10.45 10.85
CA HIS A 136 -6.08 -11.26 11.42
C HIS A 136 -6.51 -11.88 12.74
N ALA A 137 -6.28 -13.19 12.90
CA ALA A 137 -6.49 -13.90 14.16
C ALA A 137 -5.14 -14.09 14.88
N PRO A 138 -4.86 -13.29 15.93
CA PRO A 138 -3.57 -13.34 16.62
C PRO A 138 -3.36 -14.67 17.36
N PHE A 139 -2.14 -15.21 17.34
CA PHE A 139 -1.74 -16.43 18.08
C PHE A 139 -0.27 -16.41 18.51
N GLY A 140 0.12 -17.19 19.53
CA GLY A 140 1.51 -17.27 19.99
C GLY A 140 2.28 -18.47 19.41
N PRO A 141 3.62 -18.39 19.26
CA PRO A 141 4.50 -17.24 19.55
C PRO A 141 4.63 -16.27 18.36
N LEU A 142 5.07 -15.03 18.60
CA LEU A 142 5.50 -14.10 17.53
C LEU A 142 6.80 -14.59 16.87
N CYS A 143 6.96 -14.31 15.57
CA CYS A 143 8.20 -14.66 14.87
C CYS A 143 9.40 -13.86 15.42
N HIS A 144 10.52 -14.57 15.63
CA HIS A 144 11.69 -14.03 16.30
C HIS A 144 12.62 -13.25 15.38
N ASP A 145 12.70 -13.67 14.12
CA ASP A 145 13.60 -13.09 13.12
C ASP A 145 12.88 -12.89 11.78
N ARG A 146 13.47 -12.06 10.93
CA ARG A 146 12.89 -11.67 9.65
C ARG A 146 12.68 -12.84 8.68
N ALA A 147 13.56 -13.85 8.69
CA ALA A 147 13.42 -15.01 7.83
C ALA A 147 12.25 -15.89 8.26
N SER A 148 12.11 -16.16 9.57
CA SER A 148 10.97 -16.87 10.15
C SER A 148 9.66 -16.11 9.90
N MET A 149 9.67 -14.78 10.04
CA MET A 149 8.51 -13.91 9.76
C MET A 149 8.07 -14.00 8.30
N LEU A 150 8.99 -13.83 7.34
CA LEU A 150 8.67 -13.93 5.92
C LEU A 150 8.18 -15.34 5.53
N SER A 151 8.78 -16.38 6.08
CA SER A 151 8.34 -17.76 5.87
C SER A 151 6.93 -18.01 6.42
N ALA A 152 6.65 -17.54 7.64
CA ALA A 152 5.35 -17.66 8.28
C ALA A 152 4.27 -16.91 7.52
N MET A 153 4.55 -15.67 7.10
CA MET A 153 3.61 -14.86 6.33
C MET A 153 3.35 -15.43 4.93
N SER A 154 4.38 -15.92 4.24
CA SER A 154 4.25 -16.48 2.89
C SER A 154 3.54 -17.84 2.87
N SER A 155 3.63 -18.62 3.95
CA SER A 155 3.06 -19.97 4.06
C SER A 155 1.80 -20.06 4.93
N GLY A 156 1.39 -18.94 5.54
CA GLY A 156 0.12 -18.79 6.24
C GLY A 156 -1.05 -18.60 5.28
N GLY A 157 -2.27 -18.69 5.77
CA GLY A 157 -3.47 -18.64 4.95
C GLY A 157 -4.72 -18.32 5.74
N ARG A 158 -5.87 -18.65 5.15
CA ARG A 158 -7.19 -18.52 5.78
C ARG A 158 -7.77 -19.91 5.96
N ILE A 159 -8.71 -20.05 6.89
CA ILE A 159 -9.52 -21.26 7.04
C ILE A 159 -10.97 -20.86 6.82
N GLY A 160 -11.33 -20.78 5.54
CA GLY A 160 -12.63 -20.27 5.09
C GLY A 160 -12.47 -19.02 4.24
N HIS A 161 -13.44 -18.81 3.34
CA HIS A 161 -13.44 -17.66 2.44
C HIS A 161 -13.62 -16.37 3.24
N ASP A 162 -12.68 -15.43 3.07
CA ASP A 162 -12.56 -14.18 3.84
C ASP A 162 -12.43 -14.33 5.37
N ALA A 163 -12.15 -15.54 5.86
CA ALA A 163 -11.83 -15.72 7.27
C ALA A 163 -10.53 -14.98 7.63
N PRO A 164 -10.33 -14.57 8.90
CA PRO A 164 -9.10 -13.89 9.32
C PRO A 164 -7.84 -14.64 8.88
N TYR A 165 -6.84 -13.89 8.42
CA TYR A 165 -5.57 -14.45 7.98
C TYR A 165 -4.73 -14.89 9.19
N MET A 166 -4.08 -16.05 9.06
CA MET A 166 -3.18 -16.61 10.07
C MET A 166 -1.85 -17.00 9.42
N PRO A 167 -0.73 -16.39 9.84
CA PRO A 167 0.61 -16.88 9.54
C PRO A 167 0.81 -18.35 9.94
N ARG A 168 1.81 -19.02 9.36
CA ARG A 168 2.13 -20.41 9.71
C ARG A 168 3.34 -20.51 10.64
N GLY A 169 3.19 -21.22 11.75
CA GLY A 169 4.27 -21.62 12.65
C GLY A 169 4.58 -20.59 13.75
N CYS A 170 4.73 -19.33 13.38
CA CYS A 170 4.81 -18.19 14.30
C CYS A 170 3.96 -17.05 13.75
N ASP A 171 3.63 -16.09 14.59
CA ASP A 171 2.67 -15.06 14.26
C ASP A 171 3.33 -13.70 13.95
N MET A 172 2.58 -12.87 13.24
CA MET A 172 2.90 -11.47 12.97
C MET A 172 2.14 -10.55 13.93
N ARG A 173 2.60 -9.32 14.10
CA ARG A 173 1.87 -8.33 14.91
C ARG A 173 0.85 -7.57 14.08
N TRP A 174 -0.27 -7.21 14.69
CA TRP A 174 -1.19 -6.25 14.10
C TRP A 174 -0.95 -4.87 14.73
N PHE A 175 -0.32 -3.98 13.99
CA PHE A 175 0.11 -2.68 14.53
C PHE A 175 -1.03 -1.67 14.59
N THR A 176 -1.01 -0.83 15.63
CA THR A 176 -1.81 0.40 15.69
C THR A 176 -1.29 1.46 14.72
N SER A 177 -2.09 2.50 14.44
CA SER A 177 -1.66 3.61 13.57
C SER A 177 -0.39 4.29 14.10
N GLU A 178 -0.27 4.47 15.42
CA GLU A 178 0.92 5.04 16.06
C GLU A 178 2.15 4.16 15.82
N GLU A 179 2.05 2.86 16.05
CA GLU A 179 3.16 1.92 15.81
C GLU A 179 3.55 1.89 14.32
N VAL A 180 2.57 1.96 13.40
CA VAL A 180 2.86 2.09 11.96
C VAL A 180 3.64 3.38 11.67
N CYS A 181 3.22 4.52 12.24
CA CYS A 181 3.94 5.79 12.10
C CYS A 181 5.36 5.72 12.69
N GLU A 182 5.55 5.07 13.84
CA GLU A 182 6.86 4.86 14.45
C GLU A 182 7.76 4.01 13.56
N ILE A 183 7.25 2.89 13.02
CA ILE A 183 7.98 2.00 12.11
C ILE A 183 8.44 2.79 10.89
N LEU A 184 7.54 3.52 10.23
CA LEU A 184 7.83 4.30 9.02
C LEU A 184 8.78 5.47 9.31
N GLY A 185 8.66 6.10 10.48
CA GLY A 185 9.49 7.24 10.89
C GLY A 185 10.96 6.89 11.12
N ARG A 186 11.32 5.61 11.24
CA ARG A 186 12.72 5.14 11.32
C ARG A 186 13.46 5.22 9.99
N PHE A 187 12.74 5.24 8.87
CA PHE A 187 13.34 5.27 7.54
C PHE A 187 13.49 6.71 7.03
N ASP A 188 14.52 6.96 6.22
CA ASP A 188 14.58 8.16 5.38
C ASP A 188 13.47 8.09 4.33
N ARG A 189 13.34 6.91 3.69
CA ARG A 189 12.34 6.62 2.65
C ARG A 189 11.99 5.15 2.62
N VAL A 190 10.71 4.86 2.37
CA VAL A 190 10.22 3.55 1.95
C VAL A 190 9.70 3.70 0.52
N LEU A 191 10.40 3.12 -0.44
CA LEU A 191 10.05 3.20 -1.86
C LEU A 191 9.35 1.92 -2.32
N LEU A 192 8.21 2.06 -2.98
CA LEU A 192 7.52 0.96 -3.64
C LEU A 192 7.74 1.10 -5.15
N VAL A 193 8.22 0.06 -5.81
CA VAL A 193 8.54 0.06 -7.25
C VAL A 193 7.95 -1.19 -7.86
N GLY A 194 7.02 -1.08 -8.81
CA GLY A 194 6.39 -2.30 -9.28
C GLY A 194 5.17 -2.11 -10.15
N ASP A 195 4.17 -2.95 -9.93
CA ASP A 195 2.88 -2.94 -10.62
C ASP A 195 1.68 -2.47 -9.81
N SER A 196 0.49 -2.48 -10.43
CA SER A 196 -0.76 -2.02 -9.80
C SER A 196 -1.02 -2.63 -8.42
N MET A 197 -0.42 -3.78 -8.08
CA MET A 197 -0.49 -4.33 -6.74
C MET A 197 0.17 -3.42 -5.69
N LEU A 198 1.32 -2.81 -5.98
CA LEU A 198 2.03 -1.93 -5.04
C LEU A 198 1.27 -0.62 -4.83
N ARG A 199 0.48 -0.18 -5.83
CA ARG A 199 -0.46 0.94 -5.65
C ARG A 199 -1.44 0.65 -4.52
N HIS A 200 -2.00 -0.57 -4.48
CA HIS A 200 -2.95 -0.93 -3.43
C HIS A 200 -2.25 -1.10 -2.07
N LEU A 201 -0.98 -1.50 -2.07
CA LEU A 201 -0.16 -1.54 -0.87
C LEU A 201 0.05 -0.13 -0.29
N ILE A 202 0.47 0.85 -1.08
CA ILE A 202 0.62 2.23 -0.59
C ILE A 202 -0.73 2.85 -0.19
N GLY A 203 -1.80 2.58 -0.94
CA GLY A 203 -3.15 3.01 -0.55
C GLY A 203 -3.55 2.49 0.82
N SER A 204 -3.28 1.20 1.08
CA SER A 204 -3.55 0.57 2.38
C SER A 204 -2.68 1.12 3.51
N ILE A 205 -1.41 1.44 3.23
CA ILE A 205 -0.55 2.15 4.21
C ILE A 205 -1.17 3.51 4.54
N ASN A 206 -1.69 4.25 3.55
CA ASN A 206 -2.34 5.54 3.76
C ASN A 206 -3.62 5.42 4.60
N ILE A 207 -4.44 4.38 4.40
CA ILE A 207 -5.58 4.08 5.29
C ILE A 207 -5.15 3.96 6.74
N LEU A 208 -4.05 3.24 7.01
CA LEU A 208 -3.55 3.00 8.36
C LEU A 208 -3.06 4.28 9.05
N ILE A 209 -2.27 5.10 8.35
CA ILE A 209 -1.71 6.34 8.91
C ILE A 209 -2.74 7.47 8.97
N ARG A 210 -3.77 7.46 8.12
CA ARG A 210 -4.84 8.48 8.12
C ARG A 210 -6.04 8.13 9.00
N ARG A 211 -6.08 6.90 9.52
CA ARG A 211 -7.23 6.36 10.30
C ARG A 211 -8.55 6.53 9.56
N ASP A 212 -8.55 6.17 8.29
CA ASP A 212 -9.70 6.39 7.42
C ASP A 212 -9.95 5.19 6.50
N LEU A 213 -10.98 4.40 6.82
CA LEU A 213 -11.37 3.24 6.01
C LEU A 213 -12.17 3.65 4.77
N GLY A 214 -12.76 4.84 4.76
CA GLY A 214 -13.62 5.31 3.70
C GLY A 214 -12.84 5.86 2.52
N HIS A 215 -11.92 6.78 2.80
CA HIS A 215 -11.21 7.57 1.78
C HIS A 215 -9.69 7.56 1.98
N GLY A 216 -9.18 6.79 2.95
CA GLY A 216 -7.77 6.84 3.34
C GLY A 216 -6.77 6.55 2.23
N ALA A 217 -7.14 5.76 1.21
CA ALA A 217 -6.25 5.41 0.10
C ALA A 217 -6.23 6.42 -1.06
N VAL A 218 -7.10 7.43 -1.04
CA VAL A 218 -7.36 8.33 -2.17
C VAL A 218 -7.25 9.80 -1.80
N THR A 219 -7.09 10.66 -2.80
CA THR A 219 -6.96 12.12 -2.68
C THR A 219 -8.32 12.80 -2.57
N ASP A 220 -9.06 12.48 -1.51
CA ASP A 220 -10.44 12.94 -1.30
C ASP A 220 -10.60 14.45 -1.19
N TRP A 221 -9.53 15.17 -0.84
CA TRP A 221 -9.48 16.64 -0.89
C TRP A 221 -9.68 17.22 -2.30
N ASN A 222 -9.53 16.42 -3.36
CA ASN A 222 -9.73 16.81 -4.75
C ASN A 222 -11.03 16.24 -5.37
N PHE A 223 -11.90 15.60 -4.59
CA PHE A 223 -13.05 14.88 -5.13
C PHE A 223 -14.20 15.78 -5.53
N SER A 224 -14.80 15.46 -6.68
CA SER A 224 -16.18 15.83 -6.96
C SER A 224 -17.16 15.05 -6.07
N THR A 225 -18.41 15.52 -6.00
CA THR A 225 -19.46 14.82 -5.25
C THR A 225 -19.73 13.40 -5.77
N GLN A 226 -19.43 13.13 -7.04
CA GLN A 226 -19.58 11.81 -7.63
C GLN A 226 -18.42 10.90 -7.21
N GLU A 227 -17.18 11.35 -7.38
CA GLU A 227 -15.98 10.59 -6.98
C GLU A 227 -15.98 10.25 -5.49
N SER A 228 -16.47 11.16 -4.64
CA SER A 228 -16.62 10.90 -3.20
C SER A 228 -17.52 9.71 -2.88
N LYS A 229 -18.46 9.37 -3.76
CA LYS A 229 -19.33 8.20 -3.62
C LYS A 229 -18.77 6.97 -4.32
N GLU A 230 -18.12 7.15 -5.46
CA GLU A 230 -17.58 6.04 -6.27
C GLU A 230 -16.28 5.48 -5.68
N CYS A 231 -15.46 6.30 -5.03
CA CYS A 231 -14.16 5.92 -4.49
C CYS A 231 -14.18 5.85 -2.96
N PHE A 232 -15.11 5.08 -2.41
CA PHE A 232 -15.35 4.95 -0.99
C PHE A 232 -15.26 3.49 -0.52
N CYS A 233 -14.74 3.23 0.68
CA CYS A 233 -14.59 1.89 1.26
C CYS A 233 -13.79 0.91 0.36
N ASN A 234 -14.41 -0.12 -0.23
CA ASN A 234 -13.68 -1.10 -1.05
C ASN A 234 -13.33 -0.52 -2.42
N GLU A 235 -14.18 0.36 -2.91
CA GLU A 235 -14.16 0.92 -4.25
C GLU A 235 -13.02 1.92 -4.43
N GLN A 236 -12.40 2.41 -3.35
CA GLN A 236 -11.15 3.17 -3.42
C GLN A 236 -9.98 2.37 -4.03
N PHE A 237 -10.10 1.05 -4.14
CA PHE A 237 -9.16 0.15 -4.83
C PHE A 237 -9.59 -0.21 -6.26
N ASP A 238 -10.67 0.38 -6.78
CA ASP A 238 -11.10 0.20 -8.16
C ASP A 238 -10.04 0.77 -9.11
N VAL A 239 -9.52 -0.10 -9.98
CA VAL A 239 -8.43 0.20 -10.89
C VAL A 239 -8.85 1.06 -12.09
N ARG A 240 -10.16 1.22 -12.32
CA ARG A 240 -10.74 2.00 -13.41
C ARG A 240 -11.14 3.39 -12.94
N ALA A 241 -12.11 3.48 -12.02
CA ALA A 241 -12.69 4.76 -11.62
C ALA A 241 -11.79 5.55 -10.65
N CYS A 242 -11.09 4.84 -9.75
CA CYS A 242 -10.43 5.46 -8.61
C CYS A 242 -8.91 5.43 -8.68
N SER A 243 -8.33 4.78 -9.69
CA SER A 243 -6.88 4.65 -9.80
C SER A 243 -6.16 6.00 -9.95
N VAL A 244 -6.71 6.92 -10.73
CA VAL A 244 -6.15 8.27 -10.91
C VAL A 244 -6.19 9.12 -9.63
N GLN A 245 -7.07 8.75 -8.71
CA GLN A 245 -7.28 9.40 -7.42
C GLN A 245 -6.48 8.75 -6.28
N GLY A 246 -5.67 7.71 -6.56
CA GLY A 246 -4.90 7.03 -5.54
C GLY A 246 -3.82 7.92 -4.92
N ILE A 247 -3.53 7.71 -3.63
CA ILE A 247 -2.37 8.34 -2.98
C ILE A 247 -1.12 7.52 -3.28
N TYR A 248 -0.12 8.19 -3.85
CA TYR A 248 1.15 7.56 -4.22
C TYR A 248 2.36 8.10 -3.48
N LYS A 249 2.21 9.19 -2.75
CA LYS A 249 3.28 9.80 -1.94
C LYS A 249 2.66 10.36 -0.67
N THR A 250 3.22 10.01 0.49
CA THR A 250 2.76 10.61 1.75
C THR A 250 2.99 12.12 1.80
N ALA A 251 3.98 12.62 1.04
CA ALA A 251 4.22 14.06 0.87
C ALA A 251 3.01 14.82 0.32
N ASP A 252 2.20 14.19 -0.54
CA ASP A 252 1.00 14.82 -1.10
C ASP A 252 -0.09 14.99 -0.02
N VAL A 253 -0.19 14.04 0.92
CA VAL A 253 -1.08 14.14 2.08
C VAL A 253 -0.60 15.25 3.02
N PHE A 254 0.70 15.32 3.33
CA PHE A 254 1.25 16.42 4.15
C PHE A 254 0.98 17.80 3.55
N ALA A 255 0.99 17.91 2.22
CA ALA A 255 0.80 19.19 1.53
C ALA A 255 -0.68 19.61 1.48
N ASN A 256 -1.62 18.67 1.35
CA ASN A 256 -3.02 18.97 1.05
C ASN A 256 -4.01 18.63 2.18
N ASP A 257 -3.69 17.64 3.02
CA ASP A 257 -4.55 17.16 4.12
C ASP A 257 -3.72 16.71 5.35
N PRO A 258 -2.89 17.60 5.93
CA PRO A 258 -2.00 17.26 7.04
C PRO A 258 -2.75 16.83 8.31
N ASP A 259 -3.96 17.35 8.52
CA ASP A 259 -4.77 17.04 9.71
C ASP A 259 -5.33 15.61 9.71
N SER A 260 -5.34 14.94 8.55
CA SER A 260 -5.72 13.52 8.47
C SER A 260 -4.64 12.58 9.00
N LEU A 261 -3.38 13.00 9.08
CA LEU A 261 -2.27 12.13 9.44
C LEU A 261 -2.18 11.92 10.95
N SER A 262 -2.07 10.66 11.35
CA SER A 262 -1.84 10.27 12.76
C SER A 262 -0.37 10.38 13.16
N CYS A 263 0.53 10.53 12.19
CA CYS A 263 1.97 10.51 12.43
C CYS A 263 2.44 11.86 12.97
N THR A 264 3.07 11.85 14.14
CA THR A 264 3.70 13.04 14.75
C THR A 264 5.06 13.36 14.12
N ASN A 265 5.77 12.33 13.66
CA ASN A 265 7.04 12.45 12.98
C ASN A 265 6.83 12.44 11.45
N PRO A 266 7.70 13.15 10.68
CA PRO A 266 7.64 13.10 9.22
C PRO A 266 7.92 11.67 8.73
N ILE A 267 7.06 11.17 7.86
CA ILE A 267 7.19 9.87 7.19
C ILE A 267 7.28 10.08 5.68
N ASN A 268 8.07 9.24 5.01
CA ASN A 268 8.29 9.35 3.57
C ASN A 268 8.09 7.99 2.91
N VAL A 269 6.85 7.72 2.53
CA VAL A 269 6.47 6.54 1.76
C VAL A 269 6.06 6.98 0.37
N MET A 270 6.67 6.38 -0.64
CA MET A 270 6.48 6.76 -2.03
C MET A 270 6.38 5.54 -2.92
N SER A 271 5.34 5.48 -3.74
CA SER A 271 5.25 4.57 -4.87
C SER A 271 5.82 5.27 -6.09
N MET A 272 6.79 4.64 -6.76
CA MET A 272 7.33 5.13 -8.01
C MET A 272 6.29 4.86 -9.11
N LEU A 273 5.72 5.95 -9.60
CA LEU A 273 4.84 5.98 -10.76
C LEU A 273 5.54 6.56 -11.96
N THR A 274 5.15 6.05 -13.11
CA THR A 274 5.47 6.54 -14.42
C THR A 274 4.29 7.39 -14.89
N CYS A 275 4.47 8.70 -14.95
CA CYS A 275 3.61 9.52 -15.79
C CYS A 275 4.10 9.30 -17.22
N LEU A 276 3.40 8.45 -17.97
CA LEU A 276 3.53 8.46 -19.42
C LEU A 276 2.82 9.72 -19.92
N GLU A 277 3.59 10.69 -20.41
CA GLU A 277 3.02 11.67 -21.33
C GLU A 277 2.74 10.94 -22.64
N TYR A 278 1.52 10.42 -22.79
CA TYR A 278 1.10 9.95 -24.10
C TYR A 278 0.78 11.17 -24.96
N HIS A 279 1.65 11.39 -25.94
CA HIS A 279 1.59 12.48 -26.89
C HIS A 279 0.61 12.12 -28.04
N ASP A 280 -0.62 11.70 -27.73
CA ASP A 280 -1.69 11.72 -28.71
C ASP A 280 -3.06 11.97 -28.06
N VAL A 281 -3.80 12.85 -28.71
CA VAL A 281 -4.96 13.55 -28.20
C VAL A 281 -6.17 12.64 -28.32
N THR A 282 -6.51 11.92 -27.25
CA THR A 282 -7.88 11.67 -26.74
C THR A 282 -7.85 10.53 -25.71
N ASP A 283 -8.27 10.87 -24.50
CA ASP A 283 -8.64 9.99 -23.38
C ASP A 283 -7.55 9.23 -22.59
N THR A 284 -7.54 9.57 -21.29
CA THR A 284 -7.10 8.80 -20.12
C THR A 284 -5.62 8.90 -19.74
N TYR A 285 -5.33 9.74 -18.74
CA TYR A 285 -4.10 9.65 -17.95
C TYR A 285 -4.10 8.32 -17.17
N ALA A 286 -3.49 7.28 -17.74
CA ALA A 286 -3.20 6.07 -16.98
C ALA A 286 -1.94 6.32 -16.14
N VAL A 287 -2.08 6.31 -14.82
CA VAL A 287 -0.94 6.33 -13.91
C VAL A 287 -0.34 4.93 -13.88
N GLU A 288 0.64 4.69 -14.74
CA GLU A 288 1.37 3.43 -14.80
C GLU A 288 2.49 3.43 -13.76
N GLN A 289 2.89 2.27 -13.25
CA GLN A 289 4.10 2.13 -12.44
C GLN A 289 5.26 1.66 -13.34
N ILE A 290 6.46 1.41 -12.80
CA ILE A 290 7.57 0.85 -13.59
C ILE A 290 7.26 -0.62 -13.93
N LEU A 291 6.47 -0.82 -15.00
CA LEU A 291 5.75 -2.07 -15.28
C LEU A 291 6.35 -2.92 -16.38
N ARG A 292 7.10 -2.31 -17.29
CA ARG A 292 7.50 -2.93 -18.56
C ARG A 292 9.00 -3.21 -18.55
N PHE A 293 9.37 -4.27 -19.27
CA PHE A 293 10.75 -4.55 -19.59
C PHE A 293 10.93 -4.62 -21.12
N PRO A 294 11.88 -3.89 -21.71
CA PRO A 294 12.89 -3.01 -21.08
C PRO A 294 12.27 -1.76 -20.44
N ILE A 295 12.88 -1.28 -19.36
CA ILE A 295 12.44 -0.09 -18.62
C ILE A 295 12.89 1.17 -19.38
N PRO A 296 11.98 2.12 -19.69
CA PRO A 296 12.35 3.40 -20.30
C PRO A 296 13.36 4.20 -19.47
N THR A 297 14.26 4.92 -20.14
CA THR A 297 15.42 5.58 -19.49
C THR A 297 14.97 6.70 -18.55
N GLU A 298 13.94 7.45 -18.93
CA GLU A 298 13.30 8.49 -18.15
C GLU A 298 12.72 7.97 -16.83
N GLU A 299 12.20 6.74 -16.80
CA GLU A 299 11.70 6.11 -15.59
C GLU A 299 12.85 5.78 -14.64
N LEU A 300 13.96 5.24 -15.17
CA LEU A 300 15.17 5.00 -14.39
C LEU A 300 15.77 6.30 -13.84
N ILE A 301 15.73 7.39 -14.60
CA ILE A 301 16.17 8.72 -14.14
C ILE A 301 15.29 9.22 -13.00
N ARG A 302 13.95 9.12 -13.13
CA ARG A 302 13.00 9.49 -12.08
C ARG A 302 13.17 8.64 -10.82
N LEU A 303 13.40 7.35 -10.97
CA LEU A 303 13.70 6.44 -9.86
C LEU A 303 14.99 6.86 -9.13
N LYS A 304 16.06 7.15 -9.87
CA LYS A 304 17.34 7.67 -9.32
C LYS A 304 17.19 9.01 -8.60
N ALA A 305 16.29 9.88 -9.06
CA ALA A 305 15.99 11.11 -8.36
C ALA A 305 15.20 10.85 -7.05
N SER A 306 14.30 9.85 -7.06
CA SER A 306 13.40 9.55 -5.95
C SER A 306 14.10 8.85 -4.77
N ILE A 307 15.11 8.02 -5.04
CA ILE A 307 15.95 7.40 -3.98
C ILE A 307 16.74 8.45 -3.18
N GLY A 308 17.02 9.62 -3.78
CA GLY A 308 17.71 10.73 -3.12
C GLY A 308 19.17 10.42 -2.74
N THR A 309 19.82 11.39 -2.12
CA THR A 309 21.20 11.25 -1.60
C THR A 309 21.23 10.45 -0.29
N GLU A 310 22.43 10.08 0.16
CA GLU A 310 22.63 9.39 1.44
C GLU A 310 22.21 10.29 2.62
N HIS A 311 21.52 9.69 3.59
CA HIS A 311 21.02 10.32 4.83
C HIS A 311 21.31 9.38 6.02
N ASP A 312 21.24 9.89 7.26
CA ASP A 312 21.55 9.13 8.47
C ASP A 312 20.56 7.99 8.79
N LYS A 313 19.38 7.99 8.14
CA LYS A 313 18.34 6.96 8.33
C LYS A 313 18.39 5.93 7.20
N PRO A 314 18.06 4.65 7.49
CA PRO A 314 18.00 3.62 6.45
C PRO A 314 16.92 3.93 5.42
N LYS A 315 17.13 3.43 4.20
CA LYS A 315 16.11 3.37 3.14
C LYS A 315 15.63 1.93 3.01
N ALA A 316 14.38 1.75 2.60
CA ALA A 316 13.83 0.45 2.23
C ALA A 316 13.19 0.51 0.83
N VAL A 317 13.31 -0.56 0.07
CA VAL A 317 12.72 -0.67 -1.28
C VAL A 317 11.87 -1.94 -1.39
N ILE A 318 10.62 -1.79 -1.80
CA ILE A 318 9.67 -2.87 -1.95
C ILE A 318 9.35 -2.99 -3.43
N PHE A 319 9.70 -4.13 -4.01
CA PHE A 319 9.42 -4.49 -5.38
C PHE A 319 8.13 -5.29 -5.48
N GLY A 320 7.46 -5.22 -6.62
CA GLY A 320 6.50 -6.24 -7.00
C GLY A 320 6.18 -6.17 -8.48
N HIS A 321 6.31 -7.30 -9.15
CA HIS A 321 6.19 -7.38 -10.59
C HIS A 321 5.82 -8.82 -10.95
N GLY A 322 5.11 -9.01 -12.05
CA GLY A 322 4.84 -10.34 -12.58
C GLY A 322 3.67 -10.36 -13.54
N LEU A 323 2.51 -9.85 -13.12
CA LEU A 323 1.27 -9.93 -13.91
C LEU A 323 1.39 -9.20 -15.26
N TRP A 324 2.02 -8.03 -15.26
CA TRP A 324 2.30 -7.26 -16.49
C TRP A 324 3.27 -7.95 -17.45
N SER A 325 4.13 -8.82 -16.93
CA SER A 325 4.99 -9.69 -17.75
C SER A 325 4.37 -11.04 -18.07
N ASN A 326 3.08 -11.24 -17.79
CA ASN A 326 2.39 -12.52 -17.94
C ASN A 326 3.07 -13.66 -17.16
N LEU A 327 3.56 -13.35 -15.96
CA LEU A 327 4.35 -14.24 -15.09
C LEU A 327 5.61 -14.82 -15.78
N ASP A 328 6.17 -14.10 -16.75
CA ASP A 328 7.47 -14.42 -17.32
C ASP A 328 8.59 -14.10 -16.32
N LEU A 329 9.19 -15.16 -15.79
CA LEU A 329 10.25 -15.08 -14.80
C LEU A 329 11.46 -14.30 -15.34
N GLN A 330 11.88 -14.54 -16.58
CA GLN A 330 13.08 -13.90 -17.13
C GLN A 330 12.87 -12.39 -17.30
N LYS A 331 11.68 -11.98 -17.77
CA LYS A 331 11.33 -10.56 -17.85
C LYS A 331 11.31 -9.90 -16.48
N THR A 332 10.73 -10.56 -15.47
CA THR A 332 10.71 -10.06 -14.09
C THR A 332 12.11 -9.94 -13.50
N VAL A 333 12.97 -10.93 -13.74
CA VAL A 333 14.35 -10.92 -13.28
C VAL A 333 15.16 -9.80 -13.96
N ASN A 334 15.03 -9.66 -15.28
CA ASN A 334 15.72 -8.59 -16.01
C ASN A 334 15.23 -7.20 -15.57
N TRP A 335 13.94 -7.06 -15.31
CA TRP A 335 13.35 -5.85 -14.73
C TRP A 335 13.96 -5.55 -13.35
N LEU A 336 14.02 -6.54 -12.46
CA LEU A 336 14.60 -6.39 -11.13
C LEU A 336 16.07 -5.99 -11.21
N ASP A 337 16.85 -6.61 -12.09
CA ASP A 337 18.26 -6.30 -12.32
C ASP A 337 18.46 -4.85 -12.79
N ALA A 338 17.61 -4.38 -13.72
CA ALA A 338 17.67 -3.01 -14.21
C ALA A 338 17.32 -1.98 -13.13
N VAL A 339 16.32 -2.27 -12.30
CA VAL A 339 15.93 -1.42 -11.16
C VAL A 339 17.03 -1.39 -10.10
N LEU A 340 17.59 -2.54 -9.73
CA LEU A 340 18.67 -2.65 -8.75
C LEU A 340 19.92 -1.89 -9.20
N GLU A 341 20.36 -2.07 -10.44
CA GLU A 341 21.52 -1.35 -10.97
C GLU A 341 21.27 0.16 -11.06
N ALA A 342 20.02 0.60 -11.28
CA ALA A 342 19.69 2.01 -11.29
C ALA A 342 19.82 2.66 -9.90
N ILE A 343 19.41 1.98 -8.83
CA ILE A 343 19.42 2.54 -7.46
C ILE A 343 20.73 2.29 -6.72
N LYS A 344 21.55 1.33 -7.15
CA LYS A 344 22.81 0.92 -6.53
C LYS A 344 23.75 2.07 -6.13
N PRO A 345 23.92 3.16 -6.92
CA PRO A 345 24.82 4.24 -6.53
C PRO A 345 24.37 4.99 -5.26
N GLN A 346 23.07 5.07 -4.99
CA GLN A 346 22.48 5.75 -3.83
C GLN A 346 21.95 4.78 -2.76
N PHE A 347 21.95 3.48 -3.08
CA PHE A 347 21.45 2.39 -2.26
C PHE A 347 22.30 1.13 -2.51
N PRO A 348 23.54 1.08 -2.00
CA PRO A 348 24.51 0.04 -2.34
C PRO A 348 24.19 -1.31 -1.70
N THR A 349 23.39 -1.35 -0.63
CA THR A 349 23.06 -2.58 0.11
C THR A 349 21.59 -2.97 -0.12
N PRO A 350 21.29 -4.02 -0.92
CA PRO A 350 19.92 -4.48 -1.14
C PRO A 350 19.31 -5.20 0.07
N ARG A 351 19.97 -5.19 1.24
CA ARG A 351 19.52 -5.89 2.46
C ARG A 351 18.23 -5.34 3.06
N HIS A 352 17.80 -4.15 2.63
CA HIS A 352 16.50 -3.56 2.97
C HIS A 352 15.59 -3.55 1.73
N SER A 353 15.67 -4.61 0.93
CA SER A 353 14.82 -4.82 -0.23
C SER A 353 13.90 -6.02 -0.04
N LEU A 354 12.63 -5.85 -0.36
CA LEU A 354 11.61 -6.90 -0.34
C LEU A 354 10.98 -7.04 -1.72
N PHE A 355 10.83 -8.25 -2.24
CA PHE A 355 10.01 -8.55 -3.40
C PHE A 355 8.69 -9.17 -2.96
N VAL A 356 7.57 -8.54 -3.31
CA VAL A 356 6.22 -9.02 -3.03
C VAL A 356 5.62 -9.57 -4.32
N THR A 357 5.28 -10.86 -4.32
CA THR A 357 4.71 -11.53 -5.51
C THR A 357 3.22 -11.28 -5.65
N PRO A 358 2.66 -11.46 -6.86
CA PRO A 358 1.24 -11.26 -7.11
C PRO A 358 0.32 -12.17 -6.27
N ASN A 359 -0.92 -11.70 -6.08
CA ASN A 359 -1.98 -12.45 -5.39
C ASN A 359 -2.39 -13.69 -6.18
N ALA A 360 -3.11 -14.59 -5.50
CA ALA A 360 -3.91 -15.63 -6.12
C ALA A 360 -4.94 -15.06 -7.10
N ALA A 361 -5.24 -15.85 -8.12
CA ALA A 361 -6.31 -15.57 -9.06
C ALA A 361 -7.66 -15.86 -8.40
N GLY A 362 -8.55 -14.87 -8.39
CA GLY A 362 -9.91 -15.00 -7.93
C GLY A 362 -10.85 -15.57 -8.98
N LYS A 363 -12.08 -15.87 -8.57
CA LYS A 363 -13.12 -16.49 -9.41
C LYS A 363 -13.55 -15.66 -10.62
N GLU A 364 -13.40 -14.34 -10.56
CA GLU A 364 -13.83 -13.43 -11.63
C GLU A 364 -12.71 -13.21 -12.68
N LYS A 365 -11.57 -13.90 -12.54
CA LYS A 365 -10.45 -13.75 -13.49
C LYS A 365 -10.89 -14.27 -14.86
N PRO A 366 -10.72 -13.51 -15.96
CA PRO A 366 -11.18 -13.94 -17.28
C PRO A 366 -10.49 -15.22 -17.75
N ASP A 367 -11.26 -16.08 -18.42
CA ASP A 367 -10.85 -17.42 -18.84
C ASP A 367 -9.57 -17.43 -19.69
N GLU A 368 -9.40 -16.43 -20.56
CA GLU A 368 -8.22 -16.26 -21.41
C GLU A 368 -6.91 -16.15 -20.61
N TRP A 369 -6.97 -15.67 -19.36
CA TRP A 369 -5.80 -15.49 -18.49
C TRP A 369 -5.58 -16.67 -17.54
N LEU A 370 -6.50 -17.63 -17.43
CA LEU A 370 -6.39 -18.72 -16.44
C LEU A 370 -5.20 -19.64 -16.70
N VAL A 371 -4.85 -19.87 -17.97
CA VAL A 371 -3.71 -20.73 -18.31
C VAL A 371 -2.38 -20.05 -17.98
N ALA A 372 -2.23 -18.78 -18.37
CA ALA A 372 -0.97 -18.06 -18.22
C ALA A 372 -0.79 -17.43 -16.83
N GLN A 373 -1.89 -17.08 -16.15
CA GLN A 373 -1.88 -16.33 -14.90
C GLN A 373 -2.88 -16.87 -13.85
N GLY A 374 -3.33 -18.11 -14.00
CA GLY A 374 -4.13 -18.79 -12.97
C GLY A 374 -3.29 -19.24 -11.79
N ASN A 375 -3.96 -19.83 -10.79
CA ASN A 375 -3.35 -20.16 -9.50
C ASN A 375 -2.12 -21.08 -9.60
N LYS A 376 -2.13 -22.07 -10.50
CA LYS A 376 -0.94 -22.92 -10.70
C LYS A 376 0.27 -22.13 -11.22
N ALA A 377 0.06 -21.22 -12.17
CA ALA A 377 1.14 -20.39 -12.71
C ALA A 377 1.67 -19.42 -11.65
N LEU A 378 0.76 -18.82 -10.87
CA LEU A 378 1.10 -17.92 -9.76
C LEU A 378 1.92 -18.61 -8.66
N MET A 379 1.54 -19.82 -8.25
CA MET A 379 2.31 -20.62 -7.27
C MET A 379 3.74 -20.89 -7.75
N LEU A 380 3.89 -21.35 -8.99
CA LEU A 380 5.20 -21.66 -9.57
C LEU A 380 6.06 -20.41 -9.75
N PHE A 381 5.43 -19.31 -10.16
CA PHE A 381 6.09 -18.01 -10.31
C PHE A 381 6.59 -17.49 -8.97
N GLU A 382 5.76 -17.56 -7.91
CA GLU A 382 6.13 -17.14 -6.56
C GLU A 382 7.36 -17.90 -6.03
N GLU A 383 7.37 -19.22 -6.16
CA GLU A 383 8.51 -20.04 -5.76
C GLU A 383 9.79 -19.67 -6.55
N ALA A 384 9.67 -19.50 -7.87
CA ALA A 384 10.79 -19.16 -8.71
C ALA A 384 11.36 -17.75 -8.43
N VAL A 385 10.48 -16.76 -8.22
CA VAL A 385 10.89 -15.40 -7.84
C VAL A 385 11.57 -15.39 -6.47
N SER A 386 11.09 -16.17 -5.51
CA SER A 386 11.76 -16.29 -4.20
C SER A 386 13.22 -16.72 -4.34
N ILE A 387 13.51 -17.67 -5.24
CA ILE A 387 14.87 -18.17 -5.48
C ILE A 387 15.71 -17.10 -6.18
N GLU A 388 15.17 -16.44 -7.21
CA GLU A 388 15.90 -15.44 -7.99
C GLU A 388 16.16 -14.12 -7.24
N ALA A 389 15.20 -13.69 -6.41
CA ALA A 389 15.36 -12.53 -5.53
C ALA A 389 16.46 -12.77 -4.49
N ALA A 390 16.48 -13.96 -3.87
CA ALA A 390 17.48 -14.32 -2.87
C ALA A 390 18.92 -14.28 -3.42
N LYS A 391 19.14 -14.69 -4.68
CA LYS A 391 20.46 -14.58 -5.35
C LYS A 391 20.98 -13.14 -5.44
N ARG A 392 20.08 -12.15 -5.38
CA ARG A 392 20.37 -10.72 -5.46
C ARG A 392 20.39 -10.05 -4.08
N GLY A 393 20.24 -10.83 -3.01
CA GLY A 393 20.13 -10.31 -1.64
C GLY A 393 18.82 -9.57 -1.38
N VAL A 394 17.80 -9.80 -2.20
CA VAL A 394 16.44 -9.25 -2.03
C VAL A 394 15.60 -10.31 -1.31
N GLU A 395 14.97 -9.91 -0.22
CA GLU A 395 14.07 -10.79 0.54
C GLU A 395 12.74 -10.96 -0.19
N HIS A 396 11.98 -12.00 0.13
CA HIS A 396 10.76 -12.35 -0.60
C HIS A 396 9.57 -12.51 0.36
N LEU A 397 8.43 -11.92 -0.01
CA LEU A 397 7.13 -12.11 0.62
C LEU A 397 6.15 -12.68 -0.40
N GLY A 398 5.81 -13.95 -0.24
CA GLY A 398 4.77 -14.62 -0.99
C GLY A 398 3.38 -14.16 -0.56
N THR A 399 2.48 -13.89 -1.51
CA THR A 399 1.11 -13.48 -1.21
C THR A 399 0.05 -14.44 -1.75
N TRP A 400 0.44 -15.48 -2.48
CA TRP A 400 -0.51 -16.45 -3.03
C TRP A 400 -1.34 -17.14 -1.94
N ASN A 401 -0.70 -17.71 -0.91
CA ASN A 401 -1.43 -18.41 0.17
C ASN A 401 -2.36 -17.49 0.97
N MET A 402 -1.97 -16.24 1.20
CA MET A 402 -2.79 -15.30 1.97
C MET A 402 -4.07 -14.88 1.22
N SER A 403 -4.08 -15.02 -0.12
CA SER A 403 -5.10 -14.48 -1.01
C SER A 403 -5.96 -15.54 -1.72
N ILE A 404 -5.57 -16.82 -1.72
CA ILE A 404 -6.32 -17.88 -2.41
C ILE A 404 -7.76 -18.08 -1.90
N GLN A 405 -8.04 -17.65 -0.67
CA GLN A 405 -9.37 -17.69 -0.03
C GLN A 405 -9.85 -16.29 0.36
N SER A 406 -9.45 -15.24 -0.37
CA SER A 406 -9.97 -13.89 -0.15
C SER A 406 -10.76 -13.40 -1.36
N ASN A 407 -11.63 -12.42 -1.13
CA ASN A 407 -12.24 -11.66 -2.20
C ASN A 407 -11.21 -10.89 -3.02
N THR A 408 -11.50 -10.85 -4.32
CA THR A 408 -10.82 -10.04 -5.31
C THR A 408 -11.90 -9.26 -6.05
N TYR A 409 -11.62 -8.01 -6.39
CA TYR A 409 -12.58 -7.15 -7.10
C TYR A 409 -12.87 -7.66 -8.52
N ASP A 410 -11.80 -7.97 -9.28
CA ASP A 410 -11.84 -8.32 -10.71
C ASP A 410 -11.16 -9.68 -11.01
N GLY A 411 -10.96 -10.50 -9.97
CA GLY A 411 -10.20 -11.75 -10.07
C GLY A 411 -8.68 -11.59 -10.01
N VAL A 412 -8.15 -10.36 -9.91
CA VAL A 412 -6.71 -10.07 -9.86
C VAL A 412 -6.35 -9.21 -8.65
N HIS A 413 -7.08 -8.13 -8.42
CA HIS A 413 -6.83 -7.17 -7.36
C HIS A 413 -7.60 -7.56 -6.09
N LEU A 414 -6.91 -7.63 -4.96
CA LEU A 414 -7.54 -7.82 -3.65
C LEU A 414 -8.46 -6.65 -3.30
N ASP A 415 -9.48 -6.91 -2.49
CA ASP A 415 -10.28 -5.88 -1.85
C ASP A 415 -9.51 -5.15 -0.73
N MET A 416 -10.16 -4.21 -0.04
CA MET A 416 -9.55 -3.47 1.07
C MET A 416 -9.05 -4.42 2.17
N ARG A 417 -9.81 -5.48 2.49
CA ARG A 417 -9.46 -6.45 3.55
C ARG A 417 -8.14 -7.15 3.22
N GLY A 418 -8.00 -7.65 2.00
CA GLY A 418 -6.78 -8.32 1.55
C GLY A 418 -5.56 -7.38 1.49
N ASN A 419 -5.75 -6.15 0.99
CA ASN A 419 -4.63 -5.20 0.91
C ASN A 419 -4.20 -4.66 2.28
N LEU A 420 -5.11 -4.52 3.25
CA LEU A 420 -4.77 -4.17 4.64
C LEU A 420 -3.93 -5.25 5.32
N VAL A 421 -4.26 -6.54 5.13
CA VAL A 421 -3.42 -7.65 5.62
C VAL A 421 -2.03 -7.59 5.01
N LYS A 422 -1.94 -7.36 3.69
CA LYS A 422 -0.65 -7.22 3.00
C LYS A 422 0.17 -6.03 3.51
N ALA A 423 -0.47 -4.90 3.77
CA ALA A 423 0.18 -3.74 4.38
C ALA A 423 0.77 -4.11 5.75
N MET A 424 0.02 -4.82 6.59
CA MET A 424 0.52 -5.28 7.90
C MET A 424 1.68 -6.28 7.77
N MET A 425 1.68 -7.17 6.78
CA MET A 425 2.82 -8.04 6.52
C MET A 425 4.09 -7.25 6.20
N VAL A 426 3.97 -6.22 5.36
CA VAL A 426 5.08 -5.33 5.02
C VAL A 426 5.53 -4.51 6.23
N MET A 427 4.61 -4.05 7.08
CA MET A 427 4.97 -3.36 8.32
C MET A 427 5.74 -4.28 9.29
N ASN A 428 5.38 -5.56 9.38
CA ASN A 428 6.13 -6.52 10.19
C ASN A 428 7.54 -6.75 9.66
N TRP A 429 7.70 -6.81 8.34
CA TRP A 429 9.01 -6.88 7.71
C TRP A 429 9.85 -5.62 8.01
N LEU A 430 9.30 -4.42 7.77
CA LEU A 430 9.96 -3.15 8.07
C LEU A 430 10.33 -3.03 9.56
N ASN A 431 9.46 -3.49 10.46
CA ASN A 431 9.70 -3.47 11.90
C ASN A 431 11.00 -4.19 12.28
N LEU A 432 11.30 -5.32 11.62
CA LEU A 432 12.45 -6.18 11.88
C LEU A 432 13.73 -5.79 11.11
N ILE A 433 13.71 -4.69 10.34
CA ILE A 433 14.94 -4.14 9.77
C ILE A 433 15.73 -3.44 10.89
N GLU A 434 16.93 -3.96 11.17
CA GLU A 434 17.88 -3.36 12.10
C GLU A 434 18.57 -2.14 11.46
N ASN A 435 18.87 -1.13 12.28
CA ASN A 435 19.60 0.08 11.87
C ASN A 435 21.11 -0.16 11.77
#